data_AF-A0A3D2UWH7-F1
#
_entry.id   AF-A0A3D2UWH7-F1
#
_cell.length_a   1.000
_cell.length_b   1.000
_cell.length_c   1.000
_cell.angle_alpha   90.00
_cell.angle_beta   90.00
_cell.angle_gamma   90.00
#
_symmetry.space_group_name_H-M   'P 1'
#
loop_
_entity.id
_entity.type
_entity.pdbx_description
1 polymer ?
#
loop_
_entity_poly.entity_id
_entity_poly.type
_entity_poly.pdbx_seq_one_letter_code
_entity_poly.pdbx_strand_id
1 'polypeptide(L)'
;NRAIRNDGNFTLIFIDLDNFKKLNDTQGHQAGDLTLKRVAEIMIVEKRTEDIACRYGGEELVLILPETKKVSALVIAERIRQKVEEAELEFEGNSFGVTLSGGVAAYPLDAQNIKSLIHAADIALYQAKENGRNRICLHDLDKRHYIRIDFAEEVQVIKVDQESEQLNVQGKNFSNSGLLFESPVAIEIGTQIQIQIADKSISKPIIVKAQVARVEKFKSYYDIGVSFVEIDDTDGNEIAQALAKNLGIPASSLNQKKNPEN
;
A
#
# COMPACT_ATOMS: atom_id res chain seq x y z
N ASN A 1 -7.97 0.89 -22.67
CA ASN A 1 -8.18 0.65 -24.13
C ASN A 1 -7.34 1.52 -25.06
N ARG A 2 -7.09 2.83 -24.83
CA ARG A 2 -6.21 3.63 -25.72
C ARG A 2 -4.71 3.47 -25.39
N ALA A 3 -4.34 3.47 -24.10
CA ALA A 3 -2.96 3.24 -23.62
C ALA A 3 -2.39 1.87 -24.05
N ILE A 4 -3.13 0.79 -23.79
CA ILE A 4 -2.77 -0.60 -24.19
C ILE A 4 -2.59 -0.73 -25.72
N ARG A 5 -3.30 0.07 -26.51
CA ARG A 5 -3.25 -0.01 -27.99
C ARG A 5 -2.11 0.81 -28.60
N ASN A 6 -1.48 1.72 -27.85
CA ASN A 6 -0.50 2.68 -28.34
C ASN A 6 0.83 2.67 -27.55
N ASP A 7 1.10 1.68 -26.69
CA ASP A 7 2.21 1.73 -25.72
C ASP A 7 2.23 3.03 -24.87
N GLY A 8 1.04 3.60 -24.64
CA GLY A 8 0.89 4.87 -23.95
C GLY A 8 1.10 4.71 -22.44
N ASN A 9 1.95 5.54 -21.86
CA ASN A 9 2.00 5.68 -20.40
C ASN A 9 0.87 6.60 -19.91
N PHE A 10 0.39 6.35 -18.71
CA PHE A 10 -0.50 7.29 -18.01
C PHE A 10 -0.35 7.12 -16.51
N THR A 11 -0.61 8.18 -15.76
CA THR A 11 -0.55 8.15 -14.29
C THR A 11 -1.93 8.40 -13.72
N LEU A 12 -2.26 7.67 -12.66
CA LEU A 12 -3.45 7.84 -11.85
C LEU A 12 -3.07 8.47 -10.51
N ILE A 13 -3.81 9.49 -10.11
CA ILE A 13 -3.75 10.08 -8.77
C ILE A 13 -5.09 9.78 -8.11
N PHE A 14 -5.06 9.08 -6.99
CA PHE A 14 -6.23 8.81 -6.16
C PHE A 14 -6.19 9.74 -4.95
N ILE A 15 -7.24 10.52 -4.74
CA ILE A 15 -7.32 11.59 -3.76
C ILE A 15 -8.51 11.34 -2.83
N ASP A 16 -8.34 11.68 -1.56
CA ASP A 16 -9.39 11.65 -0.56
C ASP A 16 -9.26 12.86 0.38
N LEU A 17 -10.41 13.43 0.76
CA LEU A 17 -10.47 14.57 1.66
C LEU A 17 -10.27 14.14 3.11
N ASP A 18 -9.26 14.72 3.75
CA ASP A 18 -8.89 14.36 5.10
C ASP A 18 -9.97 14.78 6.10
N ASN A 19 -10.44 13.81 6.90
CA ASN A 19 -11.46 14.01 7.93
C ASN A 19 -12.82 14.52 7.40
N PHE A 20 -13.18 14.20 6.15
CA PHE A 20 -14.44 14.68 5.55
C PHE A 20 -15.69 14.29 6.33
N LYS A 21 -15.74 13.08 6.90
CA LYS A 21 -16.83 12.70 7.82
C LYS A 21 -16.94 13.64 9.01
N LYS A 22 -15.82 13.98 9.66
CA LYS A 22 -15.81 14.90 10.80
C LYS A 22 -16.26 16.31 10.39
N LEU A 23 -15.89 16.75 9.19
CA LEU A 23 -16.39 18.00 8.63
C LEU A 23 -17.91 17.97 8.52
N ASN A 24 -18.49 16.93 7.91
CA ASN A 24 -19.95 16.78 7.81
C ASN A 24 -20.63 16.74 9.17
N ASP A 25 -20.05 16.01 10.12
CA ASP A 25 -20.60 15.89 11.47
C ASP A 25 -20.56 17.23 12.24
N THR A 26 -19.61 18.12 11.91
CA THR A 26 -19.40 19.40 12.61
C THR A 26 -20.10 20.58 11.92
N GLN A 27 -20.06 20.65 10.58
CA GLN A 27 -20.52 21.79 9.78
C GLN A 27 -21.77 21.47 8.95
N GLY A 28 -22.24 20.21 8.97
CA GLY A 28 -23.38 19.74 8.20
C GLY A 28 -23.01 19.34 6.76
N HIS A 29 -23.87 18.52 6.15
CA HIS A 29 -23.66 18.00 4.80
C HIS A 29 -23.58 19.09 3.71
N GLN A 30 -24.24 20.23 3.91
CA GLN A 30 -24.16 21.36 2.97
C GLN A 30 -22.76 21.97 2.90
N ALA A 31 -22.05 22.05 4.04
CA ALA A 31 -20.66 22.46 4.08
C ALA A 31 -19.75 21.41 3.41
N GLY A 32 -20.05 20.12 3.56
CA GLY A 32 -19.37 19.05 2.84
C GLY A 32 -19.53 19.16 1.32
N ASP A 33 -20.74 19.41 0.84
CA ASP A 33 -21.03 19.61 -0.59
C ASP A 33 -20.31 20.85 -1.15
N LEU A 34 -20.27 21.95 -0.39
CA LEU A 34 -19.51 23.14 -0.74
C LEU A 34 -18.01 22.83 -0.86
N THR A 35 -17.47 22.09 0.10
CA THR A 35 -16.07 21.68 0.15
C THR A 35 -15.71 20.84 -1.09
N LEU A 36 -16.53 19.84 -1.42
CA LEU A 36 -16.30 18.99 -2.59
C LEU A 36 -16.31 19.81 -3.89
N LYS A 37 -17.23 20.78 -4.02
CA LYS A 37 -17.26 21.68 -5.17
C LYS A 37 -15.99 22.51 -5.26
N ARG A 38 -15.54 23.10 -4.15
CA ARG A 38 -14.34 23.92 -4.12
C ARG A 38 -13.09 23.13 -4.51
N VAL A 39 -12.95 21.92 -3.98
CA VAL A 39 -11.84 21.02 -4.30
C VAL A 39 -11.87 20.63 -5.78
N ALA A 40 -13.06 20.31 -6.31
CA ALA A 40 -13.22 20.00 -7.73
C ALA A 40 -12.86 21.19 -8.63
N GLU A 41 -13.22 22.42 -8.28
CA GLU A 41 -12.81 23.63 -8.99
C GLU A 41 -11.30 23.79 -9.03
N ILE A 42 -10.63 23.60 -7.89
CA ILE A 42 -9.16 23.64 -7.80
C ILE A 42 -8.58 22.58 -8.74
N MET A 43 -9.07 21.34 -8.70
CA MET A 43 -8.59 20.28 -9.61
C MET A 43 -8.81 20.62 -11.09
N ILE A 44 -9.94 21.23 -11.44
CA ILE A 44 -10.25 21.63 -12.82
C ILE A 44 -9.29 22.72 -13.32
N VAL A 45 -8.94 23.68 -12.45
CA VAL A 45 -7.98 24.75 -12.78
C VAL A 45 -6.56 24.21 -12.90
N GLU A 46 -6.19 23.25 -12.03
CA GLU A 46 -4.82 22.73 -11.99
C GLU A 46 -4.52 21.66 -13.03
N LYS A 47 -5.53 20.93 -13.50
CA LYS A 47 -5.35 19.91 -14.53
C LYS A 47 -5.19 20.54 -15.92
N ARG A 48 -4.59 19.79 -16.85
CA ARG A 48 -4.56 20.16 -18.27
C ARG A 48 -5.86 19.82 -18.98
N THR A 49 -5.98 20.20 -20.24
CA THR A 49 -7.21 19.95 -21.03
C THR A 49 -7.39 18.45 -21.28
N GLU A 50 -6.30 17.75 -21.55
CA GLU A 50 -6.23 16.31 -21.82
C GLU A 50 -6.39 15.44 -20.55
N ASP A 51 -6.17 16.02 -19.37
CA ASP A 51 -6.32 15.33 -18.09
C ASP A 51 -7.79 15.13 -17.74
N ILE A 52 -8.09 14.00 -17.11
CA ILE A 52 -9.45 13.64 -16.71
C ILE A 52 -9.54 13.72 -15.20
N ALA A 53 -10.46 14.54 -14.69
CA ALA A 53 -10.84 14.57 -13.27
C ALA A 53 -12.21 13.90 -13.12
N CYS A 54 -12.36 13.01 -12.15
CA CYS A 54 -13.63 12.39 -11.83
C CYS A 54 -13.81 12.25 -10.32
N ARG A 55 -15.08 12.23 -9.89
CA ARG A 55 -15.47 11.80 -8.56
C ARG A 55 -15.68 10.30 -8.59
N TYR A 56 -14.88 9.57 -7.83
CA TYR A 56 -14.92 8.11 -7.77
C TYR A 56 -15.95 7.62 -6.76
N GLY A 57 -16.02 8.29 -5.61
CA GLY A 57 -16.90 7.93 -4.50
C GLY A 57 -17.43 9.15 -3.75
N GLY A 58 -17.79 8.96 -2.47
CA GLY A 58 -18.33 10.01 -1.61
C GLY A 58 -17.40 11.22 -1.51
N GLU A 59 -16.23 11.02 -0.92
CA GLU A 59 -15.17 12.04 -0.78
C GLU A 59 -13.93 11.76 -1.63
N GLU A 60 -14.01 10.72 -2.46
CA GLU A 60 -12.92 10.19 -3.27
C GLU A 60 -12.91 10.81 -4.67
N LEU A 61 -11.76 11.34 -5.06
CA LEU A 61 -11.53 12.04 -6.32
C LEU A 61 -10.36 11.38 -7.05
N VAL A 62 -10.41 11.31 -8.37
CA VAL A 62 -9.36 10.68 -9.19
C VAL A 62 -8.96 11.61 -10.33
N LEU A 63 -7.65 11.70 -10.57
CA LEU A 63 -7.08 12.27 -11.79
C LEU A 63 -6.42 11.19 -12.63
N ILE A 64 -6.72 11.19 -13.91
CA ILE A 64 -6.05 10.37 -14.91
C ILE A 64 -5.28 11.31 -15.83
N LEU A 65 -3.97 11.12 -15.89
CA LEU A 65 -3.03 11.98 -16.61
C LEU A 65 -2.42 11.17 -17.77
N PRO A 66 -2.97 11.25 -19.00
CA PRO A 66 -2.39 10.61 -20.17
C PRO A 66 -0.96 11.14 -20.43
N GLU A 67 -0.10 10.26 -20.95
CA GLU A 67 1.27 10.62 -21.40
C GLU A 67 2.11 11.31 -20.32
N THR A 68 1.76 11.10 -19.05
CA THR A 68 2.38 11.75 -17.91
C THR A 68 3.12 10.73 -17.07
N LYS A 69 4.40 11.00 -16.83
CA LYS A 69 5.25 10.21 -15.93
C LYS A 69 4.89 10.48 -14.47
N LYS A 70 5.15 9.49 -13.63
CA LYS A 70 4.85 9.50 -12.19
C LYS A 70 5.38 10.72 -11.44
N VAL A 71 6.62 11.12 -11.69
CA VAL A 71 7.23 12.31 -11.03
C VAL A 71 6.53 13.61 -11.46
N SER A 72 6.10 13.71 -12.72
CA SER A 72 5.35 14.88 -13.20
C SER A 72 3.94 14.92 -12.62
N ALA A 73 3.30 13.76 -12.44
CA ALA A 73 2.02 13.65 -11.76
C ALA A 73 2.10 14.08 -10.29
N LEU A 74 3.20 13.73 -9.59
CA LEU A 74 3.45 14.19 -8.22
C LEU A 74 3.44 15.71 -8.11
N VAL A 75 4.08 16.41 -9.07
CA VAL A 75 4.09 17.88 -9.09
C VAL A 75 2.67 18.45 -9.20
N ILE A 76 1.82 17.86 -10.05
CA ILE A 76 0.42 18.27 -10.21
C ILE A 76 -0.37 17.99 -8.92
N ALA A 77 -0.18 16.80 -8.34
CA ALA A 77 -0.84 16.39 -7.10
C ALA A 77 -0.47 17.29 -5.91
N GLU A 78 0.82 17.60 -5.72
CA GLU A 78 1.29 18.49 -4.66
C GLU A 78 0.77 19.91 -4.82
N ARG A 79 0.72 20.42 -6.06
CA ARG A 79 0.15 21.73 -6.34
C ARG A 79 -1.34 21.80 -5.98
N ILE A 80 -2.10 20.76 -6.30
CA ILE A 80 -3.51 20.64 -5.90
C ILE A 80 -3.62 20.59 -4.38
N ARG A 81 -2.80 19.76 -3.72
CA ARG A 81 -2.78 19.61 -2.26
C ARG A 81 -2.53 20.95 -1.56
N GLN A 82 -1.49 21.67 -1.98
CA GLN A 82 -1.14 22.99 -1.44
C GLN A 82 -2.29 23.99 -1.62
N LYS A 83 -2.89 24.06 -2.82
CA LYS A 83 -4.02 24.96 -3.06
C LYS A 83 -5.27 24.63 -2.26
N VAL A 84 -5.50 23.35 -1.95
CA VAL A 84 -6.62 22.93 -1.10
C VAL A 84 -6.32 23.27 0.38
N GLU A 85 -5.09 23.03 0.84
CA GLU A 85 -4.64 23.42 2.18
C GLU A 85 -4.74 24.94 2.41
N GLU A 86 -4.42 25.74 1.40
CA GLU A 86 -4.51 27.21 1.43
C GLU A 86 -5.93 27.73 1.22
N ALA A 87 -6.89 26.89 0.82
CA ALA A 87 -8.25 27.33 0.54
C ALA A 87 -9.03 27.55 1.84
N GLU A 88 -9.32 28.81 2.15
CA GLU A 88 -10.30 29.16 3.16
C GLU A 88 -11.72 28.94 2.62
N LEU A 89 -12.50 28.13 3.34
CA LEU A 89 -13.91 27.87 3.07
C LEU A 89 -14.74 28.63 4.10
N GLU A 90 -15.87 29.19 3.67
CA GLU A 90 -16.83 29.85 4.54
C GLU A 90 -18.22 29.24 4.35
N PHE A 91 -18.86 28.84 5.44
CA PHE A 91 -20.25 28.37 5.43
C PHE A 91 -20.97 28.89 6.67
N GLU A 92 -22.12 29.55 6.47
CA GLU A 92 -22.94 30.14 7.54
C GLU A 92 -22.15 31.06 8.51
N GLY A 93 -21.19 31.81 7.98
CA GLY A 93 -20.34 32.73 8.76
C GLY A 93 -19.23 32.05 9.55
N ASN A 94 -19.02 30.74 9.39
CA ASN A 94 -17.88 30.01 9.96
C ASN A 94 -16.82 29.76 8.87
N SER A 95 -15.59 30.21 9.13
CA SER A 95 -14.44 29.92 8.28
C SER A 95 -13.72 28.64 8.74
N PHE A 96 -13.37 27.77 7.80
CA PHE A 96 -12.63 26.54 8.06
C PHE A 96 -11.73 26.17 6.87
N GLY A 97 -10.74 25.33 7.14
CA GLY A 97 -9.85 24.76 6.12
C GLY A 97 -10.03 23.26 6.00
N VAL A 98 -9.62 22.71 4.86
CA VAL A 98 -9.57 21.27 4.62
C VAL A 98 -8.22 20.89 4.04
N THR A 99 -7.87 19.62 4.19
CA THR A 99 -6.67 19.05 3.59
C THR A 99 -7.06 17.80 2.81
N LEU A 100 -6.17 17.34 1.95
CA LEU A 100 -6.36 16.09 1.22
C LEU A 100 -5.08 15.25 1.27
N SER A 101 -5.30 13.94 1.18
CA SER A 101 -4.25 12.96 0.98
C SER A 101 -4.36 12.37 -0.42
N GLY A 102 -3.24 12.00 -1.02
CA GLY A 102 -3.21 11.46 -2.37
C GLY A 102 -2.20 10.34 -2.57
N GLY A 103 -2.56 9.37 -3.40
CA GLY A 103 -1.69 8.28 -3.85
C GLY A 103 -1.49 8.30 -5.36
N VAL A 104 -0.25 8.09 -5.82
CA VAL A 104 0.12 8.18 -7.25
C VAL A 104 0.68 6.87 -7.77
N ALA A 105 0.08 6.31 -8.83
CA ALA A 105 0.57 5.12 -9.52
C ALA A 105 0.56 5.29 -11.04
N ALA A 106 1.56 4.76 -11.74
CA ALA A 106 1.75 4.92 -13.17
C ALA A 106 1.65 3.59 -13.93
N TYR A 107 0.98 3.59 -15.07
CA TYR A 107 0.97 2.47 -16.01
C TYR A 107 2.03 2.70 -17.12
N PRO A 108 2.78 1.65 -17.52
CA PRO A 108 2.78 0.29 -16.98
C PRO A 108 3.74 0.06 -15.79
N LEU A 109 4.36 1.13 -15.26
CA LEU A 109 5.42 1.04 -14.26
C LEU A 109 5.01 0.29 -12.97
N ASP A 110 3.85 0.63 -12.42
CA ASP A 110 3.34 0.12 -11.13
C ASP A 110 2.29 -0.97 -11.30
N ALA A 111 1.80 -1.19 -12.52
CA ALA A 111 0.62 -2.03 -12.76
C ALA A 111 0.53 -2.54 -14.20
N GLN A 112 -0.01 -3.75 -14.36
CA GLN A 112 -0.20 -4.40 -15.67
C GLN A 112 -1.61 -4.22 -16.24
N ASN A 113 -2.57 -3.81 -15.41
CA ASN A 113 -3.94 -3.52 -15.81
C ASN A 113 -4.58 -2.43 -14.93
N ILE A 114 -5.76 -1.96 -15.32
CA ILE A 114 -6.47 -0.87 -14.65
C ILE A 114 -6.78 -1.21 -13.18
N LYS A 115 -7.22 -2.45 -12.89
CA LYS A 115 -7.55 -2.85 -11.52
C LYS A 115 -6.32 -2.79 -10.62
N SER A 116 -5.18 -3.32 -11.08
CA SER A 116 -3.91 -3.22 -10.35
C SER A 116 -3.40 -1.78 -10.22
N LEU A 117 -3.69 -0.90 -11.18
CA LEU A 117 -3.27 0.50 -11.11
C LEU A 117 -4.06 1.29 -10.06
N ILE A 118 -5.37 1.07 -10.00
CA ILE A 118 -6.23 1.68 -8.98
C ILE A 118 -5.78 1.20 -7.60
N HIS A 119 -5.56 -0.11 -7.44
CA HIS A 119 -5.09 -0.68 -6.18
C HIS A 119 -3.71 -0.13 -5.76
N ALA A 120 -2.77 0.03 -6.69
CA ALA A 120 -1.47 0.64 -6.41
C ALA A 120 -1.60 2.11 -5.94
N ALA A 121 -2.49 2.89 -6.57
CA ALA A 121 -2.73 4.27 -6.12
C ALA A 121 -3.42 4.32 -4.75
N ASP A 122 -4.35 3.39 -4.49
CA ASP A 122 -5.04 3.26 -3.19
C ASP A 122 -4.07 2.91 -2.05
N ILE A 123 -3.15 1.97 -2.27
CA ILE A 123 -2.07 1.68 -1.31
C ILE A 123 -1.26 2.94 -0.99
N ALA A 124 -0.91 3.72 -2.01
CA ALA A 124 -0.17 4.97 -1.82
C ALA A 124 -1.00 6.02 -1.08
N LEU A 125 -2.31 6.10 -1.33
CA LEU A 125 -3.23 6.99 -0.63
C LEU A 125 -3.35 6.60 0.85
N TYR A 126 -3.49 5.31 1.13
CA TYR A 126 -3.47 4.78 2.50
C TYR A 126 -2.17 5.19 3.22
N GLN A 127 -1.02 5.06 2.56
CA GLN A 127 0.25 5.53 3.12
C GLN A 127 0.25 7.04 3.40
N ALA A 128 -0.35 7.85 2.54
CA ALA A 128 -0.46 9.28 2.79
C ALA A 128 -1.27 9.56 4.06
N LYS A 129 -2.39 8.86 4.26
CA LYS A 129 -3.24 8.98 5.46
C LYS A 129 -2.52 8.53 6.73
N GLU A 130 -1.85 7.37 6.70
CA GLU A 130 -1.13 6.83 7.86
C GLU A 130 0.09 7.66 8.25
N ASN A 131 0.76 8.28 7.28
CA ASN A 131 1.92 9.13 7.58
C ASN A 131 1.53 10.52 8.09
N GLY A 132 0.30 10.73 8.54
CA GLY A 132 -0.15 11.99 9.14
C GLY A 132 -0.98 12.87 8.22
N ARG A 133 -1.53 12.31 7.14
CA ARG A 133 -2.42 13.00 6.19
C ARG A 133 -1.75 14.19 5.49
N ASN A 134 -2.54 14.97 4.76
CA ASN A 134 -2.13 16.19 4.08
C ASN A 134 -0.82 16.03 3.28
N ARG A 135 -0.75 15.00 2.45
CA ARG A 135 0.44 14.68 1.65
C ARG A 135 0.13 13.84 0.43
N ILE A 136 1.03 13.87 -0.53
CA ILE A 136 1.00 12.94 -1.66
C ILE A 136 2.07 11.87 -1.45
N CYS A 137 1.70 10.61 -1.64
CA CYS A 137 2.63 9.49 -1.67
C CYS A 137 2.67 8.91 -3.08
N LEU A 138 3.89 8.66 -3.56
CA LEU A 138 4.08 7.80 -4.72
C LEU A 138 3.91 6.35 -4.27
N HIS A 139 3.22 5.55 -5.07
CA HIS A 139 3.40 4.11 -5.00
C HIS A 139 4.90 3.83 -5.16
N ASP A 140 5.47 2.87 -4.47
CA ASP A 140 6.85 2.46 -4.73
C ASP A 140 6.88 0.95 -4.73
N LEU A 141 7.39 0.39 -5.83
CA LEU A 141 7.66 -1.03 -5.94
C LEU A 141 8.91 -1.44 -5.13
N ASP A 142 9.69 -0.47 -4.63
CA ASP A 142 10.85 -0.75 -3.80
C ASP A 142 10.42 -1.38 -2.46
N LYS A 143 10.72 -2.68 -2.37
CA LYS A 143 10.30 -3.71 -1.41
C LYS A 143 10.87 -3.52 0.01
N ARG A 144 11.05 -2.27 0.43
CA ARG A 144 11.63 -1.87 1.73
C ARG A 144 10.65 -1.08 2.61
N HIS A 145 9.37 -1.03 2.23
CA HIS A 145 8.36 -0.17 2.85
C HIS A 145 7.57 -0.79 4.01
N TYR A 146 7.75 -2.07 4.29
CA TYR A 146 7.14 -2.68 5.47
C TYR A 146 8.16 -2.75 6.59
N ILE A 147 7.73 -2.52 7.84
CA ILE A 147 8.58 -2.84 8.98
C ILE A 147 8.90 -4.32 8.90
N ARG A 148 10.20 -4.57 8.82
CA ARG A 148 10.76 -5.89 9.05
C ARG A 148 10.86 -6.03 10.55
N ILE A 149 9.94 -6.83 11.07
CA ILE A 149 10.03 -7.24 12.45
C ILE A 149 10.99 -8.42 12.46
N ASP A 150 12.10 -8.26 13.19
CA ASP A 150 13.03 -9.35 13.41
C ASP A 150 12.28 -10.52 14.03
N PHE A 151 12.47 -11.68 13.42
CA PHE A 151 11.75 -12.90 13.74
C PHE A 151 12.75 -14.02 13.67
N ALA A 152 13.32 -14.35 14.83
CA ALA A 152 14.33 -15.37 14.98
C ALA A 152 13.73 -16.68 15.53
N GLU A 153 12.51 -17.02 15.10
CA GLU A 153 11.91 -18.31 15.45
C GLU A 153 12.17 -19.36 14.36
N GLU A 154 12.11 -20.63 14.76
CA GLU A 154 12.13 -21.77 13.85
C GLU A 154 10.80 -21.86 13.10
N VAL A 155 10.89 -22.05 11.80
CA VAL A 155 9.75 -22.10 10.89
C VAL A 155 9.80 -23.41 10.13
N GLN A 156 8.66 -24.06 10.00
CA GLN A 156 8.55 -25.23 9.14
C GLN A 156 8.03 -24.81 7.76
N VAL A 157 8.79 -25.11 6.72
CA VAL A 157 8.45 -24.86 5.32
C VAL A 157 8.10 -26.19 4.66
N ILE A 158 6.93 -26.28 4.07
CA ILE A 158 6.41 -27.45 3.34
C ILE A 158 6.19 -27.02 1.89
N LYS A 159 6.81 -27.69 0.92
CA LYS A 159 6.55 -27.40 -0.50
C LYS A 159 5.18 -27.96 -0.89
N VAL A 160 4.34 -27.14 -1.54
CA VAL A 160 2.95 -27.52 -1.85
C VAL A 160 2.87 -28.63 -2.91
N ASP A 161 3.81 -28.65 -3.85
CA ASP A 161 3.92 -29.69 -4.90
C ASP A 161 4.57 -30.99 -4.39
N GLN A 162 5.23 -30.94 -3.24
CA GLN A 162 5.98 -32.04 -2.64
C GLN A 162 5.76 -32.05 -1.13
N GLU A 163 4.55 -32.40 -0.68
CA GLU A 163 4.15 -32.35 0.75
C GLU A 163 5.05 -33.17 1.69
N SER A 164 5.83 -34.12 1.14
CA SER A 164 6.81 -34.93 1.88
C SER A 164 8.12 -34.19 2.19
N GLU A 165 8.42 -33.08 1.50
CA GLU A 165 9.61 -32.25 1.75
C GLU A 165 9.28 -31.15 2.77
N GLN A 166 9.64 -31.41 4.02
CA GLN A 166 9.56 -30.44 5.11
C GLN A 166 10.95 -29.94 5.47
N LEU A 167 11.11 -28.62 5.58
CA LEU A 167 12.35 -27.97 5.95
C LEU A 167 12.11 -27.13 7.19
N ASN A 168 12.85 -27.43 8.26
CA ASN A 168 12.95 -26.52 9.39
C ASN A 168 14.01 -25.46 9.06
N VAL A 169 13.59 -24.20 9.05
CA VAL A 169 14.40 -23.06 8.65
C VAL A 169 14.34 -21.98 9.72
N GLN A 170 15.37 -21.13 9.73
CA GLN A 170 15.46 -20.03 10.68
C GLN A 170 14.82 -18.79 10.05
N GLY A 171 13.76 -18.27 10.68
CA GLY A 171 13.24 -16.96 10.33
C GLY A 171 14.29 -15.88 10.50
N LYS A 172 14.23 -14.82 9.69
CA LYS A 172 15.02 -13.59 9.87
C LYS A 172 14.12 -12.42 10.19
N ASN A 173 13.17 -12.13 9.31
CA ASN A 173 12.20 -11.05 9.51
C ASN A 173 10.94 -11.27 8.69
N PHE A 174 9.85 -10.66 9.11
CA PHE A 174 8.58 -10.65 8.37
C PHE A 174 8.00 -9.25 8.26
N SER A 175 7.02 -9.14 7.37
CA SER A 175 6.28 -7.93 7.02
C SER A 175 4.84 -8.29 6.63
N ASN A 176 4.01 -7.28 6.38
CA ASN A 176 2.62 -7.47 5.91
C ASN A 176 2.51 -8.18 4.56
N SER A 177 3.59 -8.29 3.80
CA SER A 177 3.57 -8.89 2.46
C SER A 177 4.40 -10.17 2.34
N GLY A 178 5.16 -10.55 3.37
CA GLY A 178 6.10 -11.65 3.22
C GLY A 178 7.03 -11.89 4.39
N LEU A 179 7.79 -12.97 4.25
CA LEU A 179 8.74 -13.48 5.23
C LEU A 179 10.11 -13.66 4.56
N LEU A 180 11.18 -13.42 5.32
CA LEU A 180 12.54 -13.80 4.99
C LEU A 180 13.01 -14.87 5.96
N PHE A 181 13.57 -15.95 5.43
CA PHE A 181 14.20 -17.01 6.22
C PHE A 181 15.49 -17.50 5.57
N GLU A 182 16.32 -18.11 6.39
CA GLU A 182 17.57 -18.77 6.00
C GLU A 182 17.33 -20.26 5.75
N SER A 183 17.73 -20.75 4.58
CA SER A 183 17.61 -22.17 4.21
C SER A 183 18.97 -22.77 3.84
N PRO A 184 19.27 -24.02 4.24
CA PRO A 184 20.47 -24.72 3.79
C PRO A 184 20.42 -25.11 2.31
N VAL A 185 19.22 -25.10 1.71
CA VAL A 185 18.98 -25.50 0.32
C VAL A 185 18.28 -24.36 -0.45
N ALA A 186 18.53 -24.28 -1.75
CA ALA A 186 17.79 -23.36 -2.60
C ALA A 186 16.34 -23.88 -2.78
N ILE A 187 15.40 -22.94 -2.89
CA ILE A 187 14.02 -23.21 -3.30
C ILE A 187 13.77 -22.37 -4.54
N GLU A 188 13.22 -22.94 -5.60
CA GLU A 188 13.09 -22.22 -6.87
C GLU A 188 12.14 -21.01 -6.76
N ILE A 189 12.45 -19.94 -7.50
CA ILE A 189 11.56 -18.77 -7.58
C ILE A 189 10.24 -19.20 -8.22
N GLY A 190 9.13 -18.81 -7.62
CA GLY A 190 7.79 -19.17 -8.04
C GLY A 190 7.21 -20.42 -7.36
N THR A 191 8.03 -21.21 -6.65
CA THR A 191 7.55 -22.37 -5.87
C THR A 191 6.55 -21.92 -4.81
N GLN A 192 5.41 -22.61 -4.74
CA GLN A 192 4.43 -22.43 -3.68
C GLN A 192 4.82 -23.24 -2.45
N ILE A 193 4.80 -22.59 -1.30
CA ILE A 193 5.14 -23.19 -0.02
C ILE A 193 4.05 -22.90 1.01
N GLN A 194 3.95 -23.79 1.99
CA GLN A 194 3.19 -23.58 3.21
C GLN A 194 4.19 -23.42 4.36
N ILE A 195 4.02 -22.35 5.11
CA ILE A 195 4.86 -21.94 6.21
C ILE A 195 4.06 -22.18 7.49
N GLN A 196 4.58 -23.02 8.38
CA GLN A 196 4.00 -23.26 9.68
C GLN A 196 4.89 -22.63 10.74
N ILE A 197 4.29 -21.76 11.56
CA ILE A 197 4.97 -21.10 12.67
C ILE A 197 4.35 -21.62 13.95
N ALA A 198 5.13 -22.40 14.69
CA ALA A 198 4.72 -23.03 15.93
C ALA A 198 5.18 -22.17 17.11
N ASP A 199 4.23 -21.72 17.93
CA ASP A 199 4.51 -21.09 19.22
C ASP A 199 4.22 -22.09 20.34
N LYS A 200 5.15 -22.23 21.29
CA LYS A 200 5.01 -23.10 22.46
C LYS A 200 3.88 -22.67 23.42
N SER A 201 3.35 -21.46 23.26
CA SER A 201 2.31 -20.86 24.10
C SER A 201 0.88 -20.93 23.54
N ILE A 202 0.69 -21.49 22.33
CA ILE A 202 -0.60 -21.48 21.60
C ILE A 202 -1.06 -22.90 21.23
N SER A 203 -2.37 -23.12 21.27
CA SER A 203 -3.00 -24.43 20.99
C SER A 203 -3.10 -24.82 19.50
N LYS A 204 -2.82 -23.90 18.56
CA LYS A 204 -2.86 -24.12 17.11
C LYS A 204 -1.74 -23.34 16.39
N PRO A 205 -0.98 -23.97 15.47
CA PRO A 205 0.06 -23.30 14.70
C PRO A 205 -0.53 -22.30 13.69
N ILE A 206 0.19 -21.21 13.42
CA ILE A 206 -0.15 -20.35 12.27
C ILE A 206 0.31 -21.06 11.01
N ILE A 207 -0.58 -21.12 10.02
CA ILE A 207 -0.29 -21.68 8.70
C ILE A 207 -0.47 -20.57 7.67
N VAL A 208 0.58 -20.31 6.89
CA VAL A 208 0.61 -19.28 5.84
C VAL A 208 0.99 -19.93 4.53
N LYS A 209 0.25 -19.70 3.45
CA LYS A 209 0.73 -20.06 2.11
C LYS A 209 1.46 -18.88 1.49
N ALA A 210 2.54 -19.16 0.79
CA ALA A 210 3.42 -18.16 0.23
C ALA A 210 4.03 -18.65 -1.09
N GLN A 211 4.56 -17.72 -1.86
CA GLN A 211 5.31 -18.00 -3.07
C GLN A 211 6.74 -17.47 -2.93
N VAL A 212 7.72 -18.26 -3.35
CA VAL A 212 9.11 -17.82 -3.37
C VAL A 212 9.28 -16.69 -4.38
N ALA A 213 9.66 -15.51 -3.89
CA ALA A 213 9.83 -14.30 -4.70
C ALA A 213 11.30 -13.94 -4.92
N ARG A 214 12.21 -14.44 -4.06
CA ARG A 214 13.65 -14.16 -4.13
C ARG A 214 14.47 -15.28 -3.51
N VAL A 215 15.61 -15.56 -4.12
CA VAL A 215 16.62 -16.50 -3.62
C VAL A 215 17.98 -15.83 -3.75
N GLU A 216 18.71 -15.69 -2.64
CA GLU A 216 20.04 -15.10 -2.62
C GLU A 216 21.03 -16.06 -1.96
N LYS A 217 22.13 -16.38 -2.66
CA LYS A 217 23.10 -17.37 -2.19
C LYS A 217 24.19 -16.72 -1.34
N PHE A 218 24.40 -17.26 -0.14
CA PHE A 218 25.51 -16.94 0.74
C PHE A 218 26.51 -18.10 0.79
N LYS A 219 27.60 -17.93 1.57
CA LYS A 219 28.69 -18.93 1.65
C LYS A 219 28.22 -20.32 2.09
N SER A 220 27.25 -20.41 3.00
CA SER A 220 26.80 -21.66 3.61
C SER A 220 25.28 -21.85 3.63
N TYR A 221 24.52 -20.89 3.11
CA TYR A 221 23.05 -20.90 3.15
C TYR A 221 22.46 -20.05 2.02
N TYR A 222 21.13 -20.05 1.92
CA TYR A 222 20.33 -19.21 1.03
C TYR A 222 19.38 -18.34 1.84
N ASP A 223 19.29 -17.06 1.50
CA ASP A 223 18.18 -16.21 1.93
C ASP A 223 17.02 -16.41 0.96
N ILE A 224 15.91 -16.88 1.50
CA ILE A 224 14.68 -17.11 0.74
C ILE A 224 13.65 -16.07 1.17
N GLY A 225 13.34 -15.16 0.24
CA GLY A 225 12.29 -14.17 0.41
C GLY A 225 11.00 -14.66 -0.23
N VAL A 226 9.92 -14.69 0.55
CA VAL A 226 8.62 -15.22 0.11
C VAL A 226 7.53 -14.17 0.29
N SER A 227 6.58 -14.15 -0.66
CA SER A 227 5.41 -13.30 -0.60
C SER A 227 4.20 -14.11 -0.16
N PHE A 228 3.41 -13.60 0.78
CA PHE A 228 2.19 -14.27 1.22
C PHE A 228 1.19 -14.38 0.06
N VAL A 229 0.52 -15.52 -0.03
CA VAL A 229 -0.49 -15.82 -1.05
C VAL A 229 -1.85 -15.81 -0.37
N GLU A 230 -2.77 -14.97 -0.86
CA GLU A 230 -4.15 -14.87 -0.40
C GLU A 230 -4.85 -16.24 -0.49
N ILE A 231 -5.35 -16.75 0.63
CA ILE A 231 -6.21 -17.94 0.65
C ILE A 231 -7.35 -17.68 1.62
N ASP A 232 -8.57 -17.72 1.07
CA ASP A 232 -9.85 -17.51 1.74
C ASP A 232 -9.91 -16.23 2.59
N ASP A 233 -10.32 -15.13 1.95
CA ASP A 233 -10.68 -13.81 2.53
C ASP A 233 -9.72 -13.19 3.56
N THR A 234 -8.51 -13.73 3.70
CA THR A 234 -7.52 -13.28 4.68
C THR A 234 -6.43 -12.46 3.97
N ASP A 235 -6.43 -11.14 4.20
CA ASP A 235 -5.42 -10.20 3.68
C ASP A 235 -4.03 -10.50 4.30
N GLY A 236 -2.94 -10.26 3.56
CA GLY A 236 -1.56 -10.41 4.07
C GLY A 236 -1.29 -9.56 5.33
N ASN A 237 -2.05 -8.48 5.50
CA ASN A 237 -2.08 -7.69 6.73
C ASN A 237 -2.59 -8.50 7.94
N GLU A 238 -3.64 -9.31 7.78
CA GLU A 238 -4.18 -10.15 8.87
C GLU A 238 -3.19 -11.24 9.28
N ILE A 239 -2.50 -11.82 8.29
CA ILE A 239 -1.43 -12.80 8.53
C ILE A 239 -0.31 -12.18 9.36
N ALA A 240 0.16 -10.98 8.97
CA ALA A 240 1.20 -10.30 9.71
C ALA A 240 0.75 -9.84 11.11
N GLN A 241 -0.50 -9.40 11.27
CA GLN A 241 -1.07 -9.08 12.59
C GLN A 241 -1.16 -10.31 13.49
N ALA A 242 -1.55 -11.47 12.95
CA ALA A 242 -1.54 -12.72 13.69
C ALA A 242 -0.11 -13.10 14.13
N LEU A 243 0.87 -12.92 13.24
CA LEU A 243 2.28 -13.15 13.57
C LEU A 243 2.81 -12.19 14.64
N ALA A 244 2.57 -10.89 14.51
CA ALA A 244 3.01 -9.90 15.49
C ALA A 244 2.36 -10.14 16.86
N LYS A 245 1.05 -10.40 16.89
CA LYS A 245 0.34 -10.74 18.13
C LYS A 245 0.96 -11.95 18.83
N ASN A 246 1.34 -12.98 18.08
CA ASN A 246 1.94 -14.19 18.65
C ASN A 246 3.34 -13.94 19.20
N LEU A 247 4.14 -13.10 18.53
CA LEU A 247 5.48 -12.75 19.00
C LEU A 247 5.46 -11.75 20.18
N GLY A 248 4.28 -11.39 20.70
CA GLY A 248 4.13 -10.38 21.74
C GLY A 248 4.45 -8.96 21.25
N ILE A 249 4.40 -8.76 19.93
CA ILE A 249 4.80 -7.51 19.27
C ILE A 249 3.53 -6.69 19.01
N PRO A 250 3.47 -5.42 19.45
CA PRO A 250 2.30 -4.58 19.22
C PRO A 250 2.00 -4.48 17.72
N ALA A 251 0.75 -4.69 17.30
CA ALA A 251 0.34 -4.60 15.91
C ALA A 251 0.66 -3.22 15.28
N SER A 252 0.73 -2.17 16.10
CA SER A 252 1.20 -0.84 15.68
C SER A 252 2.65 -0.83 15.17
N SER A 253 3.48 -1.80 15.56
CA SER A 253 4.86 -1.95 15.11
C SER A 253 4.97 -2.51 13.70
N LEU A 254 3.91 -3.09 13.13
CA LEU A 254 3.87 -3.49 11.71
C LEU A 254 3.63 -2.29 10.79
N ASN A 255 3.05 -1.20 11.33
CA ASN A 255 2.55 -0.06 10.58
C ASN A 255 3.41 1.22 10.73
N GLN A 256 4.45 1.20 11.57
CA GLN A 256 5.41 2.33 11.63
C GLN A 256 6.29 2.33 10.36
N LYS A 257 7.05 3.38 10.05
CA LYS A 257 8.09 3.33 9.00
C LYS A 257 9.47 3.15 9.63
N LYS A 258 10.40 2.53 8.90
CA LYS A 258 11.83 2.69 9.17
C LYS A 258 12.15 4.19 9.02
N ASN A 259 12.68 4.82 10.06
CA ASN A 259 13.20 6.18 9.94
C ASN A 259 14.36 6.15 8.93
N PRO A 260 14.41 7.06 7.94
CA PRO A 260 15.47 7.06 6.92
C PRO A 260 16.88 7.35 7.47
N GLU A 261 17.01 7.59 8.77
CA GLU A 261 18.29 7.86 9.45
C GLU A 261 18.95 6.63 10.12
N ASN A 262 18.41 5.41 9.96
CA ASN A 262 19.02 4.16 10.47
C ASN A 262 19.15 3.03 9.43
#